data_AF-M1P0G4-F1
#
_entry.id   AF-M1P0G4-F1
#
_cell.length_a   1.000
_cell.length_b   1.000
_cell.length_c   1.000
_cell.angle_alpha   90.00
_cell.angle_beta   90.00
_cell.angle_gamma   90.00
#
_symmetry.space_group_name_H-M   'P 1'
#
loop_
_entity.id
_entity.type
_entity.pdbx_description
1 polymer ?
#
loop_
_entity_poly.entity_id
_entity_poly.type
_entity_poly.pdbx_seq_one_letter_code
_entity_poly.pdbx_strand_id
1 'polypeptide(L)'
;MVLRKNHVAGLSDPGELCRLARRDDTDLARAALSRLVELLGTRSIGRGDITDDDLRWLELASRLRLPEVSDWVESLAAVRAVEVFVGGGRWYPLLTRLMGGEVTVPCPACGRLLLLRHRAGRLALVIVNGVVHDIRPAAPDSLAGPELELYRAVEAERPDLAAVLLQLFASLTCPGCGARFSLTGRR
;
A
#
# COMPACT_ATOMS: atom_id res chain seq x y z
N MET A 1 -12.24 10.15 30.10
CA MET A 1 -11.27 11.12 29.54
C MET A 1 -11.21 10.89 28.04
N VAL A 2 -11.75 11.81 27.23
CA VAL A 2 -11.86 11.63 25.77
C VAL A 2 -10.50 11.93 25.15
N LEU A 3 -9.73 10.88 24.84
CA LEU A 3 -8.51 11.01 24.03
C LEU A 3 -8.94 11.41 22.61
N ARG A 4 -8.65 12.65 22.21
CA ARG A 4 -8.98 13.16 20.87
C ARG A 4 -7.96 12.64 19.84
N LYS A 5 -8.37 12.46 18.58
CA LYS A 5 -7.52 12.02 17.45
C LYS A 5 -6.17 12.75 17.37
N ASN A 6 -6.11 14.03 17.73
CA ASN A 6 -4.88 14.83 17.76
C ASN A 6 -3.82 14.30 18.76
N HIS A 7 -4.23 13.60 19.82
CA HIS A 7 -3.31 13.01 20.78
C HIS A 7 -2.58 11.80 20.19
N VAL A 8 -3.26 10.99 19.38
CA VAL A 8 -2.69 9.79 18.77
C VAL A 8 -1.62 10.13 17.73
N ALA A 9 -1.78 11.24 17.00
CA ALA A 9 -0.82 11.69 15.99
C ALA A 9 0.58 11.98 16.58
N GLY A 10 0.65 12.39 17.86
CA GLY A 10 1.91 12.66 18.56
C GLY A 10 2.57 11.41 19.16
N LEU A 11 1.91 10.26 19.15
CA LEU A 11 2.46 9.04 19.72
C LEU A 11 3.48 8.41 18.76
N SER A 12 4.56 7.92 19.36
CA SER A 12 5.63 7.18 18.69
C SER A 12 5.94 5.85 19.37
N ASP A 13 5.34 5.54 20.52
CA ASP A 13 5.47 4.23 21.18
C ASP A 13 4.52 3.21 20.51
N PRO A 14 5.05 2.16 19.86
CA PRO A 14 4.22 1.11 19.26
C PRO A 14 3.38 0.36 20.27
N GLY A 15 3.90 0.12 21.48
CA GLY A 15 3.18 -0.63 22.51
C GLY A 15 1.95 0.13 23.02
N GLU A 16 2.07 1.45 23.16
CA GLU A 16 0.94 2.33 23.44
C GLU A 16 -0.08 2.36 22.28
N LEU A 17 0.39 2.47 21.04
CA LEU A 17 -0.48 2.46 19.86
C LEU A 17 -1.24 1.13 19.70
N CYS A 18 -0.60 -0.03 19.91
CA CYS A 18 -1.26 -1.33 19.92
C CYS A 18 -2.35 -1.43 21.00
N ARG A 19 -2.06 -0.93 22.21
CA ARG A 19 -3.05 -0.90 23.30
C ARG A 19 -4.25 0.00 22.98
N LEU A 20 -4.02 1.15 22.36
CA LEU A 20 -5.09 2.03 21.92
C LEU A 20 -5.90 1.43 20.78
N ALA A 21 -5.25 0.72 19.86
CA ALA A 21 -5.88 0.04 18.75
C ALA A 21 -6.86 -1.07 19.20
N ARG A 22 -6.59 -1.72 20.33
CA ARG A 22 -7.43 -2.79 20.89
C ARG A 22 -8.63 -2.31 21.73
N ARG A 23 -8.87 -1.00 21.84
CA ARG A 23 -10.01 -0.47 22.60
C ARG A 23 -11.30 -0.54 21.79
N ASP A 24 -12.44 -0.64 22.50
CA ASP A 24 -13.78 -0.64 21.90
C ASP A 24 -14.19 0.70 21.24
N ASP A 25 -13.36 1.73 21.35
CA ASP A 25 -13.54 3.00 20.64
C ASP A 25 -13.00 2.86 19.21
N THR A 26 -13.91 2.60 18.26
CA THR A 26 -13.59 2.41 16.84
C THR A 26 -12.80 3.57 16.23
N ASP A 27 -13.05 4.80 16.68
CA ASP A 27 -12.43 6.00 16.13
C ASP A 27 -11.00 6.17 16.64
N LEU A 28 -10.78 5.89 17.93
CA LEU A 28 -9.46 5.87 18.55
C LEU A 28 -8.62 4.70 18.03
N ALA A 29 -9.24 3.52 17.88
CA ALA A 29 -8.60 2.34 17.36
C ALA A 29 -8.13 2.55 15.92
N ARG A 30 -8.98 3.19 15.08
CA ARG A 30 -8.64 3.58 13.71
C ARG A 30 -7.46 4.54 13.67
N ALA A 31 -7.46 5.57 14.51
CA ALA A 31 -6.36 6.54 14.56
C ALA A 31 -5.04 5.88 14.97
N ALA A 32 -5.08 4.96 15.95
CA ALA A 32 -3.89 4.26 16.44
C ALA A 32 -3.32 3.29 15.38
N LEU A 33 -4.20 2.55 14.69
CA LEU A 33 -3.83 1.70 13.55
C LEU A 33 -3.13 2.48 12.44
N SER A 34 -3.75 3.59 11.99
CA SER A 34 -3.17 4.42 10.93
C SER A 34 -1.78 4.96 11.32
N ARG A 35 -1.62 5.40 12.57
CA ARG A 35 -0.34 5.91 13.06
C ARG A 35 0.73 4.82 13.13
N LEU A 36 0.37 3.63 13.58
CA LEU A 36 1.31 2.52 13.70
C LEU A 36 1.79 2.03 12.33
N VAL A 37 0.89 1.95 11.35
CA VAL A 37 1.23 1.66 9.95
C VAL A 37 2.16 2.72 9.38
N GLU A 38 1.93 3.99 9.71
CA GLU A 38 2.78 5.09 9.28
C GLU A 38 4.22 4.96 9.81
N LEU A 39 4.35 4.66 11.11
CA LEU A 39 5.64 4.49 11.78
C LEU A 39 6.41 3.29 11.24
N LEU A 40 5.73 2.15 11.05
CA LEU A 40 6.34 0.94 10.48
C LEU A 40 6.81 1.14 9.03
N GLY A 41 6.00 1.78 8.19
CA GLY A 41 6.36 2.00 6.79
C GLY A 41 7.45 3.05 6.57
N THR A 42 7.70 3.93 7.56
CA THR A 42 8.76 4.95 7.51
C THR A 42 10.11 4.47 8.07
N ARG A 43 10.21 3.21 8.54
CA ARG A 43 11.38 2.67 9.27
C ARG A 43 11.76 3.50 10.51
N SER A 44 10.82 4.28 11.05
CA SER A 44 11.06 5.08 12.26
C SER A 44 11.05 4.24 13.53
N ILE A 45 10.62 2.98 13.45
CA ILE A 45 10.50 2.03 14.55
C ILE A 45 11.02 0.67 14.08
N GLY A 46 11.82 -0.01 14.91
CA GLY A 46 12.32 -1.34 14.62
C GLY A 46 11.22 -2.39 14.82
N ARG A 47 11.19 -3.44 13.98
CA ARG A 47 10.24 -4.56 14.13
C ARG A 47 10.34 -5.24 15.52
N GLY A 48 11.47 -5.09 16.21
CA GLY A 48 11.69 -5.62 17.56
C GLY A 48 11.00 -4.85 18.69
N ASP A 49 10.44 -3.68 18.41
CA ASP A 49 9.67 -2.88 19.37
C ASP A 49 8.18 -3.28 19.41
N ILE A 50 7.79 -4.27 18.59
CA ILE A 50 6.42 -4.77 18.45
C ILE A 50 6.44 -6.29 18.63
N THR A 51 5.51 -6.82 19.42
CA THR A 51 5.41 -8.27 19.61
C THR A 51 4.78 -8.95 18.39
N ASP A 52 5.06 -10.24 18.17
CA ASP A 52 4.44 -11.01 17.09
C ASP A 52 2.90 -11.04 17.19
N ASP A 53 2.36 -11.05 18.41
CA ASP A 53 0.91 -11.01 18.65
C ASP A 53 0.30 -9.64 18.29
N ASP A 54 1.04 -8.55 18.52
CA ASP A 54 0.66 -7.23 18.04
C ASP A 54 0.66 -7.18 16.52
N LEU A 55 1.71 -7.70 15.86
CA LEU A 55 1.79 -7.77 14.40
C LEU A 55 0.62 -8.57 13.79
N ARG A 56 0.29 -9.74 14.35
CA ARG A 56 -0.84 -10.57 13.90
C ARG A 56 -2.17 -9.88 14.08
N TRP A 57 -2.38 -9.22 15.22
CA TRP A 57 -3.61 -8.48 15.48
C TRP A 57 -3.76 -7.30 14.51
N LEU A 58 -2.68 -6.57 14.24
CA LEU A 58 -2.66 -5.44 13.31
C LEU A 58 -2.95 -5.88 11.87
N GLU A 59 -2.37 -6.99 11.43
CA GLU A 59 -2.66 -7.59 10.13
C GLU A 59 -4.14 -7.96 10.02
N LEU A 60 -4.68 -8.67 11.02
CA LEU A 60 -6.09 -9.05 11.08
C LEU A 60 -7.00 -7.82 11.07
N ALA A 61 -6.73 -6.83 11.92
CA ALA A 61 -7.50 -5.59 11.99
C ALA A 61 -7.47 -4.82 10.66
N SER A 62 -6.31 -4.81 9.98
CA SER A 62 -6.19 -4.16 8.66
C SER A 62 -7.01 -4.89 7.60
N ARG A 63 -7.00 -6.23 7.60
CA ARG A 63 -7.81 -7.05 6.69
C ARG A 63 -9.31 -6.85 6.92
N LEU A 64 -9.75 -6.86 8.18
CA LEU A 64 -11.15 -6.64 8.55
C LEU A 64 -11.66 -5.24 8.15
N ARG A 65 -10.78 -4.26 7.98
CA ARG A 65 -11.16 -2.92 7.50
C ARG A 65 -11.25 -2.79 5.99
N LEU A 66 -10.64 -3.69 5.22
CA LEU A 66 -10.65 -3.61 3.74
C LEU A 66 -12.07 -3.59 3.15
N PRO A 67 -13.05 -4.36 3.65
CA PRO A 67 -14.43 -4.33 3.15
C PRO A 67 -15.17 -3.02 3.43
N GLU A 68 -14.83 -2.33 4.51
CA GLU A 68 -15.61 -1.18 5.01
C GLU A 68 -15.24 0.15 4.33
N VAL A 69 -14.08 0.22 3.69
CA VAL A 69 -13.55 1.47 3.11
C VAL A 69 -13.91 1.58 1.63
N SER A 70 -14.77 2.52 1.26
CA SER A 70 -15.17 2.74 -0.13
C SER A 70 -14.27 3.75 -0.87
N ASP A 71 -13.58 4.60 -0.12
CA ASP A 71 -12.70 5.61 -0.68
C ASP A 71 -11.34 5.02 -1.11
N TRP A 72 -10.78 5.53 -2.21
CA TRP A 72 -9.50 5.08 -2.77
C TRP A 72 -8.33 5.29 -1.81
N VAL A 73 -8.29 6.44 -1.13
CA VAL A 73 -7.20 6.80 -0.22
C VAL A 73 -7.23 5.88 0.99
N GLU A 74 -8.41 5.67 1.57
CA GLU A 74 -8.57 4.75 2.71
C GLU A 74 -8.31 3.29 2.32
N SER A 75 -8.74 2.88 1.13
CA SER A 75 -8.46 1.56 0.55
C SER A 75 -6.96 1.30 0.41
N LEU A 76 -6.22 2.23 -0.18
CA LEU A 76 -4.77 2.12 -0.29
C LEU A 76 -4.07 2.19 1.07
N ALA A 77 -4.59 2.95 2.03
CA ALA A 77 -4.05 2.97 3.38
C ALA A 77 -4.18 1.59 4.06
N ALA A 78 -5.31 0.90 3.89
CA ALA A 78 -5.49 -0.46 4.38
C ALA A 78 -4.57 -1.46 3.66
N VAL A 79 -4.41 -1.35 2.33
CA VAL A 79 -3.46 -2.18 1.57
C VAL A 79 -2.01 -1.95 2.01
N ARG A 80 -1.60 -0.71 2.28
CA ARG A 80 -0.28 -0.37 2.84
C ARG A 80 -0.07 -1.02 4.20
N ALA A 81 -1.09 -1.03 5.04
CA ALA A 81 -1.04 -1.69 6.32
C ALA A 81 -0.73 -3.18 6.14
N VAL A 82 -1.49 -3.88 5.29
CA VAL A 82 -1.24 -5.30 4.99
C VAL A 82 0.17 -5.50 4.41
N GLU A 83 0.60 -4.63 3.49
CA GLU A 83 1.89 -4.69 2.81
C GLU A 83 3.08 -4.57 3.77
N VAL A 84 2.98 -3.74 4.81
CA VAL A 84 4.01 -3.65 5.85
C VAL A 84 4.26 -5.00 6.53
N PHE A 85 3.24 -5.84 6.66
CA PHE A 85 3.35 -7.15 7.31
C PHE A 85 3.84 -8.24 6.36
N VAL A 86 3.22 -8.36 5.18
CA VAL A 86 3.55 -9.42 4.19
C VAL A 86 4.78 -9.08 3.34
N GLY A 87 4.94 -7.81 2.98
CA GLY A 87 5.99 -7.30 2.08
C GLY A 87 7.13 -6.57 2.79
N GLY A 88 7.05 -6.39 4.11
CA GLY A 88 8.07 -5.69 4.89
C GLY A 88 8.19 -4.20 4.52
N GLY A 89 7.14 -3.59 3.97
CA GLY A 89 7.15 -2.18 3.60
C GLY A 89 7.89 -1.87 2.29
N ARG A 90 8.20 -2.89 1.48
CA ARG A 90 8.91 -2.76 0.20
C ARG A 90 8.19 -1.80 -0.76
N TRP A 91 6.86 -1.87 -0.82
CA TRP A 91 6.04 -1.05 -1.73
C TRP A 91 5.40 0.14 -1.03
N TYR A 92 5.58 0.28 0.29
CA TYR A 92 5.04 1.39 1.06
C TYR A 92 5.28 2.76 0.42
N PRO A 93 6.49 3.14 -0.05
CA PRO A 93 6.69 4.45 -0.67
C PRO A 93 5.88 4.64 -1.97
N LEU A 94 5.76 3.58 -2.77
CA LEU A 94 5.01 3.60 -4.03
C LEU A 94 3.51 3.72 -3.77
N LEU A 95 2.97 2.90 -2.88
CA LEU A 95 1.57 2.93 -2.48
C LEU A 95 1.20 4.27 -1.81
N THR A 96 2.10 4.84 -1.01
CA THR A 96 1.92 6.17 -0.39
C THR A 96 1.73 7.24 -1.46
N ARG A 97 2.59 7.25 -2.49
CA ARG A 97 2.49 8.24 -3.57
C ARG A 97 1.21 8.04 -4.39
N LEU A 98 0.80 6.80 -4.64
CA LEU A 98 -0.44 6.48 -5.36
C LEU A 98 -1.73 6.94 -4.65
N MET A 99 -1.69 7.18 -3.34
CA MET A 99 -2.81 7.81 -2.63
C MET A 99 -3.13 9.20 -3.16
N GLY A 100 -2.15 9.92 -3.71
CA GLY A 100 -2.36 11.19 -4.42
C GLY A 100 -3.08 11.05 -5.76
N GLY A 101 -3.43 9.82 -6.17
CA GLY A 101 -4.05 9.52 -7.46
C GLY A 101 -3.05 9.37 -8.60
N GLU A 102 -1.82 9.83 -8.43
CA GLU A 102 -0.75 9.69 -9.41
C GLU A 102 0.64 9.59 -8.77
N VAL A 103 1.57 8.93 -9.46
CA VAL A 103 2.96 8.81 -9.02
C VAL A 103 3.90 8.87 -10.22
N THR A 104 4.97 9.65 -10.07
CA THR A 104 6.05 9.67 -11.05
C THR A 104 7.11 8.63 -10.71
N VAL A 105 7.45 7.78 -11.66
CA VAL A 105 8.50 6.76 -11.55
C VAL A 105 9.51 6.92 -12.69
N PRO A 106 10.83 6.86 -12.42
CA PRO A 106 11.83 6.91 -13.47
C PRO A 106 11.94 5.57 -14.20
N CYS A 107 12.10 5.60 -15.51
CA CYS A 107 12.52 4.43 -16.27
C CYS A 107 13.95 4.05 -15.86
N PRO A 108 14.23 2.80 -15.44
CA PRO A 108 15.56 2.42 -14.98
C PRO A 108 16.62 2.38 -16.09
N ALA A 109 16.20 2.31 -17.37
CA ALA A 109 17.11 2.24 -18.51
C ALA A 109 17.52 3.62 -19.03
N CYS A 110 16.56 4.53 -19.24
CA CYS A 110 16.82 5.84 -19.85
C CYS A 110 16.58 7.05 -18.93
N GLY A 111 16.18 6.81 -17.67
CA GLY A 111 15.93 7.87 -16.67
C GLY A 111 14.66 8.70 -16.92
N ARG A 112 13.96 8.51 -18.05
CA ARG A 112 12.74 9.27 -18.38
C ARG A 112 11.68 9.07 -17.29
N LEU A 113 11.11 10.17 -16.82
CA LEU A 113 10.01 10.17 -15.86
C LEU A 113 8.71 9.69 -16.54
N LEU A 114 8.05 8.75 -15.88
CA LEU A 114 6.81 8.11 -16.31
C LEU A 114 5.75 8.41 -15.25
N LEU A 115 4.58 8.92 -15.66
CA LEU A 115 3.50 9.22 -14.73
C LEU A 115 2.51 8.05 -14.70
N LEU A 116 2.35 7.42 -13.55
CA LEU A 116 1.28 6.45 -13.32
C LEU A 116 0.10 7.20 -12.71
N ARG A 117 -1.10 7.00 -13.23
CA ARG A 117 -2.31 7.63 -12.71
C ARG A 117 -3.41 6.60 -12.51
N HIS A 118 -4.03 6.64 -11.34
CA HIS A 118 -5.23 5.89 -11.06
C HIS A 118 -6.47 6.62 -11.60
N ARG A 119 -7.30 5.92 -12.37
CA ARG A 119 -8.57 6.44 -12.90
C ARG A 119 -9.58 5.31 -13.00
N ALA A 120 -10.72 5.48 -12.33
CA ALA A 120 -11.85 4.55 -12.38
C ALA A 120 -11.45 3.07 -12.12
N GLY A 121 -10.66 2.81 -11.08
CA GLY A 121 -10.27 1.45 -10.69
C GLY A 121 -9.12 0.87 -11.52
N ARG A 122 -8.40 1.69 -12.29
CA ARG A 122 -7.30 1.23 -13.15
C ARG A 122 -6.11 2.19 -13.09
N LEU A 123 -4.91 1.65 -13.08
CA LEU A 123 -3.65 2.35 -13.30
C LEU A 123 -3.38 2.45 -14.80
N ALA A 124 -3.05 3.65 -15.23
CA ALA A 124 -2.61 3.92 -16.60
C ALA A 124 -1.27 4.66 -16.57
N LEU A 125 -0.45 4.39 -17.59
CA LEU A 125 0.80 5.11 -17.81
C LEU A 125 0.53 6.32 -18.70
N VAL A 126 0.73 7.52 -18.16
CA VAL A 126 0.63 8.80 -18.86
C VAL A 126 2.04 9.32 -19.15
N ILE A 127 2.32 9.67 -20.39
CA ILE A 127 3.57 10.36 -20.76
C ILE A 127 3.34 11.86 -20.96
N VAL A 128 4.43 12.64 -20.98
CA VAL A 128 4.44 14.12 -21.00
C VAL A 128 3.53 14.75 -22.07
N ASN A 129 3.27 14.05 -23.18
CA ASN A 129 2.38 14.53 -24.25
C ASN A 129 0.90 14.13 -24.05
N GLY A 130 0.52 13.66 -22.87
CA GLY A 130 -0.85 13.23 -22.55
C GLY A 130 -1.25 11.87 -23.14
N VAL A 131 -0.36 11.20 -23.87
CA VAL A 131 -0.64 9.85 -24.39
C VAL A 131 -0.76 8.87 -23.22
N VAL A 132 -1.86 8.14 -23.21
CA VAL A 132 -2.18 7.15 -22.20
C VAL A 132 -1.90 5.76 -22.76
N HIS A 133 -1.08 5.00 -22.04
CA HIS A 133 -0.81 3.60 -22.31
C HIS A 133 -1.44 2.76 -21.20
N ASP A 134 -2.28 1.79 -21.61
CA ASP A 134 -2.85 0.85 -20.66
C ASP A 134 -1.77 -0.08 -20.12
N ILE A 135 -1.80 -0.29 -18.81
CA ILE A 135 -0.95 -1.27 -18.15
C ILE A 135 -1.63 -2.62 -18.25
N ARG A 136 -0.99 -3.56 -18.95
CA ARG A 136 -1.42 -4.96 -18.95
C ARG A 136 -1.17 -5.54 -17.56
N PRO A 137 -2.20 -5.98 -16.82
CA PRO A 137 -2.01 -6.56 -15.50
C PRO A 137 -1.12 -7.81 -15.56
N ALA A 138 -0.38 -8.07 -14.48
CA ALA A 138 0.23 -9.37 -14.25
C ALA A 138 -0.85 -10.48 -14.19
N ALA A 139 -0.49 -11.70 -14.59
CA ALA A 139 -1.35 -12.84 -14.32
C ALA A 139 -1.25 -13.20 -12.82
N PRO A 140 -2.35 -13.50 -12.11
CA PRO A 140 -2.28 -13.95 -10.71
C PRO A 140 -1.29 -15.09 -10.49
N ASP A 141 -1.27 -16.08 -11.41
CA ASP A 141 -0.37 -17.24 -11.36
C ASP A 141 1.11 -16.88 -11.59
N SER A 142 1.40 -15.68 -12.05
CA SER A 142 2.78 -15.17 -12.22
C SER A 142 3.29 -14.43 -10.98
N LEU A 143 2.45 -14.20 -9.97
CA LEU A 143 2.85 -13.62 -8.70
C LEU A 143 3.55 -14.67 -7.81
N ALA A 144 4.53 -14.23 -7.02
CA ALA A 144 5.26 -15.09 -6.10
C ALA A 144 5.70 -14.32 -4.85
N GLY A 145 5.94 -15.05 -3.76
CA GLY A 145 6.40 -14.48 -2.49
C GLY A 145 5.45 -13.37 -1.99
N PRO A 146 5.99 -12.23 -1.51
CA PRO A 146 5.16 -11.17 -0.93
C PRO A 146 4.12 -10.55 -1.86
N GLU A 147 4.31 -10.61 -3.18
CA GLU A 147 3.34 -10.07 -4.14
C GLU A 147 2.08 -10.94 -4.16
N LEU A 148 2.27 -12.26 -4.16
CA LEU A 148 1.18 -13.23 -4.11
C LEU A 148 0.44 -13.16 -2.78
N GLU A 149 1.18 -13.02 -1.68
CA GLU A 149 0.60 -12.90 -0.34
C GLU A 149 -0.24 -11.62 -0.20
N LEU A 150 0.28 -10.46 -0.64
CA LEU A 150 -0.48 -9.21 -0.62
C LEU A 150 -1.71 -9.29 -1.54
N TYR A 151 -1.55 -9.84 -2.75
CA TYR A 151 -2.66 -10.03 -3.68
C TYR A 151 -3.77 -10.88 -3.06
N ARG A 152 -3.45 -12.06 -2.52
CA ARG A 152 -4.44 -12.96 -1.89
C ARG A 152 -5.12 -12.35 -0.68
N ALA A 153 -4.38 -11.60 0.14
CA ALA A 153 -4.93 -10.92 1.30
C ALA A 153 -5.95 -9.83 0.93
N VAL A 154 -5.82 -9.23 -0.26
CA VAL A 154 -6.70 -8.17 -0.75
C VAL A 154 -7.82 -8.72 -1.63
N GLU A 155 -7.56 -9.73 -2.47
CA GLU A 155 -8.50 -10.30 -3.45
C GLU A 155 -9.80 -10.80 -2.82
N ALA A 156 -9.72 -11.48 -1.66
CA ALA A 156 -10.88 -12.04 -1.00
C ALA A 156 -11.91 -10.97 -0.57
N GLU A 157 -11.42 -9.80 -0.17
CA GLU A 157 -12.24 -8.74 0.41
C GLU A 157 -12.51 -7.60 -0.60
N ARG A 158 -11.56 -7.34 -1.49
CA ARG A 158 -11.50 -6.17 -2.37
C ARG A 158 -10.93 -6.53 -3.75
N PRO A 159 -11.72 -7.23 -4.59
CA PRO A 159 -11.28 -7.66 -5.91
C PRO A 159 -10.95 -6.48 -6.85
N ASP A 160 -11.57 -5.32 -6.64
CA ASP A 160 -11.25 -4.06 -7.34
C ASP A 160 -9.82 -3.59 -7.05
N LEU A 161 -9.40 -3.59 -5.78
CA LEU A 161 -8.04 -3.24 -5.40
C LEU A 161 -7.04 -4.30 -5.81
N ALA A 162 -7.42 -5.57 -5.74
CA ALA A 162 -6.58 -6.67 -6.20
C ALA A 162 -6.27 -6.54 -7.70
N ALA A 163 -7.24 -6.10 -8.52
CA ALA A 163 -7.00 -5.81 -9.93
C ALA A 163 -5.98 -4.66 -10.13
N VAL A 164 -6.00 -3.65 -9.26
CA VAL A 164 -5.00 -2.57 -9.26
C VAL A 164 -3.62 -3.08 -8.84
N LEU A 165 -3.54 -3.98 -7.85
CA LEU A 165 -2.29 -4.63 -7.46
C LEU A 165 -1.68 -5.43 -8.61
N LEU A 166 -2.48 -6.15 -9.40
CA LEU A 166 -1.98 -6.84 -10.59
C LEU A 166 -1.37 -5.88 -11.63
N GLN A 167 -1.90 -4.66 -11.75
CA GLN A 167 -1.31 -3.63 -12.60
C GLN A 167 -0.03 -3.04 -11.99
N LEU A 168 0.03 -2.91 -10.66
CA LEU A 168 1.24 -2.49 -9.95
C LEU A 168 2.39 -3.50 -10.11
N PHE A 169 2.06 -4.80 -10.07
CA PHE A 169 2.99 -5.92 -10.19
C PHE A 169 3.31 -6.30 -11.65
N ALA A 170 2.72 -5.59 -12.61
CA ALA A 170 2.96 -5.82 -14.01
C ALA A 170 4.39 -5.47 -14.44
N SER A 171 4.82 -6.10 -15.54
CA SER A 171 5.95 -5.61 -16.32
C SER A 171 5.49 -4.46 -17.21
N LEU A 172 6.13 -3.30 -17.06
CA LEU A 172 5.94 -2.12 -17.88
C LEU A 172 6.95 -2.08 -19.02
N THR A 173 6.56 -1.46 -20.13
CA THR A 173 7.46 -1.13 -21.22
C THR A 173 7.58 0.38 -21.31
N CYS A 174 8.80 0.91 -21.25
CA CYS A 174 9.03 2.34 -21.40
C CYS A 174 8.73 2.75 -22.86
N PRO A 175 7.78 3.66 -23.12
CA PRO A 175 7.50 4.12 -24.49
C PRO A 175 8.64 4.95 -25.09
N GLY A 176 9.57 5.44 -24.26
CA GLY A 176 10.72 6.23 -24.71
C GLY A 176 11.88 5.40 -25.24
N CYS A 177 12.19 4.25 -24.62
CA CYS A 177 13.36 3.43 -24.97
C CYS A 177 13.04 1.96 -25.24
N GLY A 178 11.78 1.54 -25.09
CA GLY A 178 11.35 0.14 -25.26
C GLY A 178 11.78 -0.81 -24.14
N ALA A 179 12.55 -0.35 -23.14
CA ALA A 179 13.00 -1.19 -22.05
C ALA A 179 11.84 -1.69 -21.20
N ARG A 180 11.87 -2.99 -20.88
CA ARG A 180 10.91 -3.64 -19.98
C ARG A 180 11.43 -3.61 -18.55
N PHE A 181 10.57 -3.28 -17.59
CA PHE A 181 10.91 -3.23 -16.16
C PHE A 181 9.69 -3.47 -15.29
N SER A 182 9.88 -3.61 -13.98
CA SER A 182 8.80 -3.74 -12.99
C SER A 182 8.84 -2.58 -12.01
N LEU A 183 7.67 -2.10 -11.58
CA LEU A 183 7.55 -1.06 -10.54
C LEU A 183 7.94 -1.57 -9.16
N THR A 184 7.82 -2.88 -8.93
CA THR A 184 8.18 -3.53 -7.68
C THR A 184 9.66 -3.89 -7.61
N GLY A 185 10.40 -3.74 -8.71
CA GLY A 185 11.81 -4.10 -8.81
C GLY A 185 12.05 -5.60 -8.99
N ARG A 186 11.13 -6.33 -9.64
CA ARG A 186 11.49 -7.64 -10.24
C ARG A 186 12.63 -7.42 -11.23
N ARG A 187 13.71 -8.18 -11.07
CA ARG A 187 14.72 -8.39 -12.11
C ARG A 187 14.23 -9.47 -13.06
#